data_AF-A0A497JNP2-F1
#
_entry.id   AF-A0A497JNP2-F1
#
_cell.length_a   1.000
_cell.length_b   1.000
_cell.length_c   1.000
_cell.angle_alpha   90.00
_cell.angle_beta   90.00
_cell.angle_gamma   90.00
#
_symmetry.space_group_name_H-M   'P 1'
#
loop_
_entity.id
_entity.type
_entity.pdbx_description
1 polymer ?
#
loop_
_entity_poly.entity_id
_entity_poly.type
_entity_poly.pdbx_seq_one_letter_code
_entity_poly.pdbx_strand_id
1 'polypeptide(L)'
;MAAILGGEHDGIPWLIYPVTFARPFPADLDSIRNLPLWRELRPKGLDLSKSMPVYRTIRPHIKVKNIRRGNVFITMFQTPIGNLTMQDKENRNFPGGSITWRMEYQIKSLRDYEVFKFIIEDTEYQPDYKLFITEEQKMNDDGIVKGWMPEIPLR
;
A
#
# COMPACT_ATOMS: atom_id res chain seq x y z
N MET A 1 -20.70 -0.31 11.57
CA MET A 1 -20.11 -0.50 12.92
C MET A 1 -20.92 -1.50 13.76
N ALA A 2 -21.21 -2.70 13.25
CA ALA A 2 -21.96 -3.73 14.02
C ALA A 2 -21.03 -4.57 14.93
N ALA A 3 -19.79 -4.81 14.51
CA ALA A 3 -18.80 -5.63 15.23
C ALA A 3 -18.50 -5.19 16.66
N ILE A 4 -18.52 -3.88 16.90
CA ILE A 4 -18.13 -3.29 18.20
C ILE A 4 -19.35 -3.24 19.14
N LEU A 5 -20.57 -3.36 18.63
CA LEU A 5 -21.81 -3.10 19.36
C LEU A 5 -22.66 -4.35 19.62
N GLY A 6 -22.19 -5.55 19.23
CA GLY A 6 -22.84 -6.83 19.57
C GLY A 6 -24.19 -7.09 18.89
N GLY A 7 -24.52 -6.36 17.82
CA GLY A 7 -25.69 -6.62 16.98
C GLY A 7 -25.44 -7.74 15.96
N GLU A 8 -26.52 -8.27 15.36
CA GLU A 8 -26.40 -9.11 14.17
C GLU A 8 -25.60 -8.36 13.08
N HIS A 9 -24.60 -9.02 12.54
CA HIS A 9 -23.63 -8.42 11.65
C HIS A 9 -24.18 -8.41 10.22
N ASP A 10 -24.33 -7.24 9.60
CA ASP A 10 -24.58 -7.14 8.14
C ASP A 10 -23.35 -7.61 7.29
N GLY A 11 -22.23 -7.92 7.97
CA GLY A 11 -20.92 -8.44 7.52
C GLY A 11 -19.86 -8.11 8.59
N ILE A 12 -18.90 -8.94 9.06
CA ILE A 12 -17.94 -9.81 8.34
C ILE A 12 -17.37 -10.91 9.29
N PRO A 13 -17.35 -12.22 8.94
CA PRO A 13 -16.47 -13.19 9.61
C PRO A 13 -15.08 -13.34 8.95
N TRP A 14 -14.92 -13.02 7.66
CA TRP A 14 -13.64 -13.13 6.94
C TRP A 14 -13.39 -11.96 5.97
N LEU A 15 -12.25 -11.28 6.14
CA LEU A 15 -11.79 -10.22 5.24
C LEU A 15 -10.74 -10.76 4.27
N ILE A 16 -10.93 -10.52 2.98
CA ILE A 16 -9.91 -10.81 1.97
C ILE A 16 -9.51 -9.55 1.20
N TYR A 17 -8.24 -9.44 0.84
CA TYR A 17 -7.80 -8.35 -0.02
C TYR A 17 -8.31 -8.61 -1.45
N PRO A 18 -8.80 -7.58 -2.17
CA PRO A 18 -9.19 -7.71 -3.59
C PRO A 18 -8.12 -8.42 -4.44
N VAL A 19 -6.86 -8.06 -4.18
CA VAL A 19 -5.66 -8.60 -4.81
C VAL A 19 -5.43 -10.10 -4.60
N THR A 20 -5.97 -10.67 -3.53
CA THR A 20 -5.89 -12.10 -3.23
C THR A 20 -7.14 -12.88 -3.64
N PHE A 21 -8.26 -12.18 -3.87
CA PHE A 21 -9.53 -12.81 -4.22
C PHE A 21 -9.63 -13.18 -5.71
N ALA A 22 -9.10 -12.35 -6.61
CA ALA A 22 -9.29 -12.49 -8.04
C ALA A 22 -7.99 -12.35 -8.86
N ARG A 23 -7.88 -13.13 -9.93
CA ARG A 23 -6.84 -13.00 -10.98
C ARG A 23 -7.49 -12.78 -12.35
N PRO A 24 -6.83 -12.08 -13.30
CA PRO A 24 -5.46 -11.53 -13.22
C PRO A 24 -5.37 -10.20 -12.47
N PHE A 25 -4.14 -9.85 -12.09
CA PHE A 25 -3.81 -8.69 -11.27
C PHE A 25 -3.57 -7.43 -12.12
N PRO A 26 -3.93 -6.23 -11.65
CA PRO A 26 -4.79 -5.96 -10.49
C PRO A 26 -6.25 -6.26 -10.82
N ALA A 27 -6.93 -7.01 -9.96
CA ALA A 27 -8.38 -7.16 -10.06
C ALA A 27 -9.03 -5.88 -9.50
N ASP A 28 -9.65 -5.11 -10.38
CA ASP A 28 -10.52 -4.01 -9.99
C ASP A 28 -11.82 -4.55 -9.36
N LEU A 29 -12.54 -3.69 -8.62
CA LEU A 29 -13.76 -4.08 -7.93
C LEU A 29 -14.85 -4.58 -8.89
N ASP A 30 -14.95 -4.01 -10.09
CA ASP A 30 -15.98 -4.41 -11.06
C ASP A 30 -15.67 -5.80 -11.62
N SER A 31 -14.40 -6.11 -11.86
CA SER A 31 -13.96 -7.48 -12.20
C SER A 31 -14.32 -8.49 -11.10
N ILE A 32 -14.12 -8.13 -9.83
CA ILE A 32 -14.45 -9.01 -8.69
C ILE A 32 -15.96 -9.25 -8.59
N ARG A 33 -16.78 -8.20 -8.71
CA ARG A 33 -18.25 -8.28 -8.66
C ARG A 33 -18.84 -9.22 -9.71
N ASN A 34 -18.16 -9.36 -10.84
CA ASN A 34 -18.56 -10.22 -11.94
C ASN A 34 -18.13 -11.68 -11.78
N LEU A 35 -17.33 -12.03 -10.76
CA LEU A 35 -16.93 -13.41 -10.53
C LEU A 35 -18.09 -14.25 -9.97
N PRO A 36 -18.34 -15.46 -10.51
CA PRO A 36 -19.31 -16.39 -9.93
C PRO A 36 -19.02 -16.70 -8.46
N LEU A 37 -17.73 -16.82 -8.10
CA LEU A 37 -17.29 -17.08 -6.74
C LEU A 37 -17.65 -15.93 -5.78
N TRP A 38 -17.61 -14.67 -6.24
CA TRP A 38 -18.03 -13.52 -5.44
C TRP A 38 -19.51 -13.60 -5.09
N ARG A 39 -20.36 -13.91 -6.07
CA ARG A 39 -21.80 -14.07 -5.88
C ARG A 39 -22.15 -15.20 -4.93
N GLU A 40 -21.31 -16.23 -4.84
CA GLU A 40 -21.51 -17.35 -3.92
C GLU A 40 -21.05 -17.03 -2.49
N LEU A 41 -19.88 -16.37 -2.34
CA LEU A 41 -19.25 -16.16 -1.04
C LEU A 41 -19.74 -14.90 -0.32
N ARG A 42 -20.16 -13.85 -1.05
CA ARG A 42 -20.65 -12.60 -0.44
C ARG A 42 -21.87 -12.84 0.47
N PRO A 43 -22.92 -13.58 0.05
CA PRO A 43 -24.04 -13.92 0.95
C PRO A 43 -23.64 -14.78 2.15
N LYS A 44 -22.48 -15.45 2.10
CA LYS A 44 -21.91 -16.24 3.20
C LYS A 44 -21.05 -15.41 4.16
N GLY A 45 -20.99 -14.09 3.97
CA GLY A 45 -20.28 -13.13 4.85
C GLY A 45 -18.85 -12.79 4.42
N LEU A 46 -18.43 -13.14 3.20
CA LEU A 46 -17.12 -12.70 2.68
C LEU A 46 -17.17 -11.25 2.21
N ASP A 47 -16.30 -10.42 2.78
CA ASP A 47 -16.18 -9.01 2.42
C ASP A 47 -14.75 -8.66 2.00
N LEU A 48 -14.62 -7.58 1.23
CA LEU A 48 -13.33 -7.06 0.79
C LEU A 48 -12.73 -6.10 1.82
N SER A 49 -11.40 -6.07 1.89
CA SER A 49 -10.66 -5.05 2.64
C SER A 49 -9.62 -4.41 1.74
N LYS A 50 -9.63 -3.08 1.64
CA LYS A 50 -8.60 -2.32 0.92
C LYS A 50 -7.97 -1.26 1.81
N SER A 51 -6.64 -1.16 1.76
CA SER A 51 -5.91 -0.12 2.49
C SER A 51 -5.64 1.07 1.57
N MET A 52 -5.94 2.29 2.03
CA MET A 52 -5.67 3.52 1.28
C MET A 52 -4.92 4.53 2.12
N PRO A 53 -3.97 5.30 1.54
CA PRO A 53 -3.31 6.39 2.26
C PRO A 53 -4.34 7.45 2.67
N VAL A 54 -4.14 8.01 3.87
CA VAL A 54 -4.98 9.07 4.46
C VAL A 54 -4.22 10.38 4.67
N TYR A 55 -2.99 10.42 4.13
CA TYR A 55 -2.10 11.57 4.17
C TYR A 55 -1.25 11.57 2.90
N ARG A 56 -0.69 12.74 2.58
CA ARG A 56 0.36 12.89 1.58
C ARG A 56 1.69 13.19 2.24
N THR A 57 2.76 12.64 1.66
CA THR A 57 4.13 12.86 2.10
C THR A 57 4.73 14.01 1.30
N ILE A 58 5.22 15.04 1.99
CA ILE A 58 5.92 16.18 1.40
C ILE A 58 7.37 16.13 1.84
N ARG A 59 8.27 16.37 0.89
CA ARG A 59 9.72 16.38 1.11
C ARG A 59 10.31 17.61 0.43
N PRO A 60 10.27 18.78 1.08
CA PRO A 60 10.57 20.06 0.45
C PRO A 60 11.97 20.11 -0.17
N HIS A 61 12.95 19.48 0.47
CA HIS A 61 14.35 19.58 0.07
C HIS A 61 14.91 18.31 -0.59
N ILE A 62 14.04 17.35 -0.95
CA ILE A 62 14.47 16.04 -1.45
C ILE A 62 13.92 15.80 -2.84
N LYS A 63 14.81 15.55 -3.80
CA LYS A 63 14.42 15.11 -5.14
C LYS A 63 14.48 13.59 -5.22
N VAL A 64 13.35 12.96 -5.46
CA VAL A 64 13.26 11.51 -5.64
C VAL A 64 13.22 11.19 -7.13
N LYS A 65 14.15 10.33 -7.58
CA LYS A 65 14.16 9.80 -8.95
C LYS A 65 13.97 8.29 -8.91
N ASN A 66 13.01 7.80 -9.68
CA ASN A 66 12.78 6.38 -9.85
C ASN A 66 13.24 5.97 -11.25
N ILE A 67 14.14 4.99 -11.31
CA ILE A 67 14.67 4.43 -12.55
C ILE A 67 14.28 2.95 -12.59
N ARG A 68 13.63 2.52 -13.68
CA ARG A 68 13.33 1.11 -13.91
C ARG A 68 14.32 0.52 -14.89
N ARG A 69 14.96 -0.58 -14.51
CA ARG A 69 15.86 -1.38 -15.37
C ARG A 69 15.37 -2.83 -15.38
N GLY A 70 14.54 -3.17 -16.37
CA GLY A 70 13.87 -4.48 -16.42
C GLY A 70 12.97 -4.70 -15.20
N ASN A 71 13.30 -5.71 -14.39
CA ASN A 71 12.61 -6.02 -13.14
C ASN A 71 13.26 -5.39 -11.89
N VAL A 72 14.26 -4.51 -12.05
CA VAL A 72 14.88 -3.77 -10.95
C VAL A 72 14.37 -2.34 -10.95
N PHE A 73 13.95 -1.88 -9.78
CA PHE A 73 13.59 -0.50 -9.49
C PHE A 73 14.69 0.12 -8.63
N ILE A 74 15.23 1.24 -9.09
CA ILE A 74 16.25 2.01 -8.38
C ILE A 74 15.61 3.33 -7.98
N THR A 75 15.54 3.59 -6.68
CA THR A 75 15.11 4.88 -6.13
C THR A 75 16.32 5.65 -5.66
N MET A 76 16.52 6.85 -6.20
CA MET A 76 17.59 7.77 -5.79
C MET A 76 16.98 8.94 -5.05
N PHE A 77 17.48 9.20 -3.84
CA PHE A 77 17.14 10.34 -3.01
C PHE A 77 18.28 11.35 -3.10
N GLN A 78 18.02 12.51 -3.67
CA GLN A 78 18.99 13.62 -3.71
C GLN A 78 18.62 14.63 -2.63
N THR A 79 19.52 14.83 -1.67
CA THR A 79 19.35 15.76 -0.53
C THR A 79 20.50 16.79 -0.54
N PRO A 80 20.39 17.89 0.23
CA PRO A 80 21.48 18.87 0.37
C PRO A 80 22.76 18.29 1.00
N ILE A 81 22.63 17.25 1.82
CA ILE A 81 23.75 16.69 2.61
C ILE A 81 24.31 15.38 2.05
N GLY A 82 23.71 14.84 0.99
CA GLY A 82 24.16 13.60 0.35
C GLY A 82 23.10 12.95 -0.53
N ASN A 83 23.47 11.86 -1.19
CA ASN A 83 22.56 11.09 -2.03
C ASN A 83 22.48 9.64 -1.52
N LEU A 84 21.27 9.09 -1.43
CA LEU A 84 21.06 7.68 -1.13
C LEU A 84 20.43 6.97 -2.32
N THR A 85 20.71 5.68 -2.45
CA THR A 85 20.02 4.81 -3.40
C THR A 85 19.46 3.60 -2.69
N MET A 86 18.35 3.10 -3.23
CA MET A 86 17.69 1.89 -2.81
C MET A 86 17.34 1.09 -4.05
N GLN A 87 17.44 -0.24 -3.96
CA GLN A 87 17.11 -1.11 -5.07
C GLN A 87 16.13 -2.19 -4.64
N ASP A 88 15.10 -2.34 -5.44
CA ASP A 88 14.04 -3.32 -5.27
C ASP A 88 13.92 -4.16 -6.54
N LYS A 89 13.72 -5.48 -6.40
CA LYS A 89 13.55 -6.41 -7.51
C LYS A 89 12.14 -6.98 -7.51
N GLU A 90 11.46 -6.78 -8.62
CA GLU A 90 10.14 -7.33 -8.88
C GLU A 90 10.24 -8.77 -9.36
N ASN A 91 9.49 -9.66 -8.72
CA ASN A 91 9.19 -10.99 -9.21
C ASN A 91 7.71 -11.06 -9.56
N ARG A 92 7.40 -11.01 -10.87
CA ARG A 92 6.04 -11.05 -11.39
C ARG A 92 5.41 -12.45 -11.39
N ASN A 93 6.23 -13.49 -11.23
CA ASN A 93 5.79 -14.88 -11.31
C ASN A 93 5.62 -15.52 -9.92
N PHE A 94 5.41 -14.71 -8.88
CA PHE A 94 5.23 -15.25 -7.54
C PHE A 94 3.81 -15.82 -7.36
N PRO A 95 3.64 -16.95 -6.65
CA PRO A 95 2.32 -17.44 -6.29
C PRO A 95 1.57 -16.40 -5.47
N GLY A 96 0.55 -15.76 -6.06
CA GLY A 96 -0.26 -14.72 -5.44
C GLY A 96 -0.16 -13.34 -6.12
N GLY A 97 0.73 -13.16 -7.10
CA GLY A 97 0.87 -11.90 -7.85
C GLY A 97 2.33 -11.48 -8.02
N SER A 98 2.57 -10.18 -8.21
CA SER A 98 3.92 -9.62 -8.19
C SER A 98 4.36 -9.36 -6.75
N ILE A 99 5.55 -9.82 -6.38
CA ILE A 99 6.21 -9.47 -5.12
C ILE A 99 7.46 -8.64 -5.42
N THR A 100 7.79 -7.73 -4.52
CA THR A 100 8.99 -6.90 -4.62
C THR A 100 9.91 -7.21 -3.45
N TRP A 101 11.18 -7.51 -3.75
CA TRP A 101 12.21 -7.83 -2.77
C TRP A 101 13.23 -6.70 -2.69
N ARG A 102 13.56 -6.25 -1.48
CA ARG A 102 14.64 -5.27 -1.28
C ARG A 102 15.98 -5.93 -1.54
N MET A 103 16.69 -5.44 -2.56
CA MET A 103 18.03 -5.89 -2.93
C MET A 103 19.12 -5.03 -2.27
N GLU A 104 18.84 -3.74 -2.09
CA GLU A 104 19.78 -2.77 -1.53
C GLU A 104 19.02 -1.76 -0.66
N TYR A 105 19.44 -1.59 0.59
CA TYR A 105 18.92 -0.59 1.51
C TYR A 105 19.62 0.77 1.33
N GLN A 106 18.96 1.83 1.81
CA GLN A 106 19.47 3.20 1.74
C GLN A 106 20.74 3.41 2.58
N ILE A 107 20.86 2.73 3.72
CA ILE A 107 22.01 2.82 4.61
C ILE A 107 22.98 1.68 4.29
N LYS A 108 24.17 2.01 3.77
CA LYS A 108 25.23 1.05 3.41
C LYS A 108 26.50 1.27 4.22
N SER A 109 26.61 2.44 4.84
CA SER A 109 27.71 2.88 5.69
C SER A 109 27.19 3.85 6.75
N LEU A 110 28.01 4.12 7.76
CA LEU A 110 27.67 5.09 8.83
C LEU A 110 27.41 6.50 8.28
N ARG A 111 28.01 6.88 7.15
CA ARG A 111 27.81 8.19 6.54
C ARG A 111 26.40 8.35 5.96
N ASP A 112 25.78 7.25 5.55
CA ASP A 112 24.44 7.25 4.97
C ASP A 112 23.37 7.51 6.03
N TYR A 113 23.67 7.26 7.31
CA TYR A 113 22.75 7.47 8.41
C TYR A 113 22.34 8.94 8.54
N GLU A 114 23.29 9.88 8.48
CA GLU A 114 22.99 11.31 8.58
C GLU A 114 22.10 11.77 7.42
N VAL A 115 22.37 11.28 6.20
CA VAL A 115 21.54 11.55 5.03
C VAL A 115 20.13 10.95 5.20
N PHE A 116 20.03 9.73 5.72
CA PHE A 116 18.74 9.07 5.96
C PHE A 116 17.94 9.79 7.06
N LYS A 117 18.58 10.20 8.15
CA LYS A 117 17.99 10.98 9.22
C LYS A 117 17.42 12.29 8.70
N PHE A 118 18.19 13.03 7.88
CA PHE A 118 17.68 14.23 7.21
C PHE A 118 16.44 13.94 6.37
N ILE A 119 16.40 12.82 5.63
CA ILE A 119 15.21 12.45 4.85
C ILE A 119 13.98 12.30 5.74
N ILE A 120 14.12 11.68 6.90
CA ILE A 120 13.01 11.47 7.84
C ILE A 120 12.58 12.79 8.49
N GLU A 121 13.54 13.59 8.98
CA GLU A 121 13.26 14.86 9.66
C GLU A 121 12.71 15.94 8.71
N ASP A 122 13.11 15.94 7.44
CA ASP A 122 12.58 16.83 6.39
C ASP A 122 11.22 16.36 5.83
N THR A 123 10.78 15.14 6.18
CA THR A 123 9.51 14.61 5.68
C THR A 123 8.34 15.16 6.50
N GLU A 124 7.46 15.89 5.84
CA GLU A 124 6.19 16.37 6.39
C GLU A 124 5.03 15.48 5.95
N TYR A 125 4.08 15.25 6.85
CA TYR A 125 2.83 14.53 6.57
C TYR A 125 1.66 15.49 6.68
N GLN A 126 0.90 15.62 5.60
CA GLN A 126 -0.31 16.44 5.58
C GLN A 126 -1.54 15.55 5.35
N PRO A 127 -2.65 15.74 6.08
CA PRO A 127 -3.88 15.00 5.84
C PRO A 127 -4.32 15.10 4.36
N ASP A 128 -4.62 13.97 3.75
CA ASP A 128 -5.12 13.87 2.38
C ASP A 128 -5.99 12.62 2.25
N TYR A 129 -7.30 12.82 2.37
CA TYR A 129 -8.29 11.73 2.37
C TYR A 129 -8.90 11.49 0.99
N LYS A 130 -8.46 12.19 -0.07
CA LYS A 130 -9.13 12.13 -1.38
C LYS A 130 -9.17 10.71 -1.94
N LEU A 131 -8.05 10.00 -1.88
CA LEU A 131 -7.95 8.61 -2.35
C LEU A 131 -8.77 7.66 -1.48
N PHE A 132 -8.74 7.86 -0.16
CA PHE A 132 -9.53 7.09 0.78
C PHE A 132 -11.03 7.22 0.49
N ILE A 133 -11.56 8.45 0.43
CA ILE A 133 -12.99 8.72 0.19
C ILE A 133 -13.42 8.18 -1.17
N THR A 134 -12.59 8.40 -2.20
CA THR A 134 -12.89 7.88 -3.56
C THR A 134 -13.00 6.35 -3.55
N GLU A 135 -12.14 5.69 -2.80
CA GLU A 135 -12.18 4.23 -2.72
C GLU A 135 -13.32 3.72 -1.85
N GLU A 136 -13.62 4.41 -0.74
CA GLU A 136 -14.75 4.06 0.13
C GLU A 136 -16.07 4.12 -0.65
N GLN A 137 -16.26 5.18 -1.46
CA GLN A 137 -17.40 5.29 -2.36
C GLN A 137 -17.46 4.17 -3.41
N LYS A 138 -16.31 3.73 -3.92
CA LYS A 138 -16.23 2.61 -4.87
C LYS A 138 -16.52 1.27 -4.19
N MET A 139 -16.04 1.08 -2.96
CA MET A 139 -16.21 -0.13 -2.17
C MET A 139 -17.69 -0.33 -1.80
N ASN A 140 -18.39 0.75 -1.45
CA ASN A 140 -19.80 0.72 -1.04
C ASN A 140 -20.05 -0.41 -0.02
N ASP A 141 -21.04 -1.28 -0.25
CA ASP A 141 -21.39 -2.39 0.62
C ASP A 141 -20.58 -3.68 0.36
N ASP A 142 -19.53 -3.64 -0.48
CA ASP A 142 -18.70 -4.82 -0.77
C ASP A 142 -17.60 -5.06 0.26
N GLY A 143 -17.44 -4.16 1.23
CA GLY A 143 -16.52 -4.34 2.34
C GLY A 143 -16.05 -3.03 2.96
N ILE A 144 -14.79 -2.99 3.41
CA ILE A 144 -14.23 -1.85 4.13
C ILE A 144 -12.98 -1.27 3.46
N VAL A 145 -12.85 0.04 3.59
CA VAL A 145 -11.59 0.75 3.32
C VAL A 145 -10.97 1.15 4.64
N LYS A 146 -9.69 0.81 4.82
CA LYS A 146 -8.93 1.11 6.03
C LYS A 146 -7.77 2.05 5.72
N GLY A 147 -7.46 2.91 6.68
CA GLY A 147 -6.28 3.78 6.58
C GLY A 147 -5.02 2.93 6.47
N TRP A 148 -4.21 3.19 5.46
CA TRP A 148 -2.88 2.61 5.36
C TRP A 148 -1.97 3.32 6.36
N MET A 149 -1.35 2.54 7.23
CA MET A 149 -0.34 3.02 8.17
C MET A 149 1.03 2.63 7.62
N PRO A 150 1.93 3.59 7.38
CA PRO A 150 3.28 3.28 6.95
C PRO A 150 4.04 2.54 8.06
N GLU A 151 5.17 1.96 7.67
CA GLU A 151 6.18 1.53 8.63
C GLU A 151 6.51 2.72 9.55
N ILE A 152 6.34 2.50 10.85
CA ILE A 152 6.67 3.48 11.87
C ILE A 152 8.20 3.61 11.84
N PRO A 153 8.77 4.82 11.68
CA PRO A 153 10.20 5.01 11.83
C PRO A 153 10.60 4.48 13.21
N LEU A 154 11.58 3.57 13.25
CA LEU A 154 12.05 2.91 14.47
C LEU A 154 12.14 3.93 15.62
N ARG A 155 11.43 3.63 16.71
CA ARG A 155 11.33 4.45 17.92
C ARG A 155 12.45 4.11 18.89
#